data_AF-A0A3B9IHA5-F1
#
_entry.id   AF-A0A3B9IHA5-F1
#
_cell.length_a   1.000
_cell.length_b   1.000
_cell.length_c   1.000
_cell.angle_alpha   90.00
_cell.angle_beta   90.00
_cell.angle_gamma   90.00
#
_symmetry.space_group_name_H-M   'P 1'
#
loop_
_entity.id
_entity.type
_entity.pdbx_description
1 polymer ?
#
loop_
_entity_poly.entity_id
_entity_poly.type
_entity_poly.pdbx_seq_one_letter_code
_entity_poly.pdbx_strand_id
1 'polypeptide(L)'
;MKRDIARAERADTLRFRDDLIRFQAADDANRARLRAAREASLAERIQALELRGAALRDQQANLRRLLKTGNVTRDRLLQVDQEVLAVESSIADARDERVAMQAEAALQATEREKARLEAERRLAEAERELAALDRQLARTSTVRSPFAGRVVEAKVNIGQMVQPGTAMVTLERQAEPADGRGTLPYVTAYVTAADGKKIRAGQPVEISPTTTRREEHGFLRGHVVHVSDVPASSAGMLKTLQNDRLVQTFQDGMGAPFEVTVAIDPDPARPDRPLWSSPRAHPPRIEPGTLAELRFTIRSGPLLALAIPALQYAGPDVPRDGR
;
A
#
# COMPACT_ATOMS: atom_id res chain seq x y z
N MET A 1 -3.76 -22.93 11.08
CA MET A 1 -4.58 -23.81 10.22
C MET A 1 -4.64 -23.32 8.77
N LYS A 2 -5.40 -22.28 8.39
CA LYS A 2 -5.49 -21.84 6.97
C LYS A 2 -4.13 -21.50 6.32
N ARG A 3 -3.25 -20.78 7.04
CA ARG A 3 -1.89 -20.49 6.59
C ARG A 3 -1.06 -21.76 6.37
N ASP A 4 -1.18 -22.73 7.27
CA ASP A 4 -0.35 -23.94 7.22
C ASP A 4 -0.79 -24.85 6.08
N ILE A 5 -2.10 -24.87 5.77
CA ILE A 5 -2.65 -25.50 4.55
C ILE A 5 -2.10 -24.82 3.30
N ALA A 6 -2.17 -23.48 3.20
CA ALA A 6 -1.64 -22.74 2.05
C ALA A 6 -0.11 -22.93 1.87
N ARG A 7 0.65 -23.10 2.96
CA ARG A 7 2.08 -23.44 2.88
C ARG A 7 2.32 -24.84 2.30
N ALA A 8 1.52 -25.82 2.74
CA ALA A 8 1.59 -27.17 2.20
C ALA A 8 1.24 -27.18 0.71
N GLU A 9 0.17 -26.49 0.32
CA GLU A 9 -0.27 -26.37 -1.07
C GLU A 9 0.78 -25.69 -1.97
N ARG A 10 1.42 -24.62 -1.50
CA ARG A 10 2.55 -24.02 -2.20
C ARG A 10 3.70 -25.02 -2.38
N ALA A 11 4.04 -25.77 -1.34
CA ALA A 11 5.14 -26.73 -1.39
C ALA A 11 4.85 -27.88 -2.38
N ASP A 12 3.61 -28.36 -2.41
CA ASP A 12 3.18 -29.39 -3.36
C ASP A 12 3.16 -28.86 -4.80
N THR A 13 2.69 -27.63 -5.00
CA THR A 13 2.71 -26.96 -6.33
C THR A 13 4.14 -26.73 -6.82
N LEU A 14 5.06 -26.36 -5.93
CA LEU A 14 6.47 -26.20 -6.24
C LEU A 14 7.11 -27.53 -6.64
N ARG A 15 6.87 -28.60 -5.88
CA ARG A 15 7.34 -29.95 -6.22
C ARG A 15 6.81 -30.40 -7.57
N PHE A 16 5.51 -30.21 -7.82
CA PHE A 16 4.90 -30.55 -9.10
C PHE A 16 5.55 -29.81 -10.27
N ARG A 17 5.82 -28.50 -10.14
CA ARG A 17 6.53 -27.72 -11.16
C ARG A 17 7.92 -28.28 -11.43
N ASP A 18 8.69 -28.57 -10.37
CA ASP A 18 10.06 -29.05 -10.50
C ASP A 18 10.13 -30.46 -11.09
N ASP A 19 9.18 -31.33 -10.72
CA ASP A 19 9.01 -32.66 -11.31
C ASP A 19 8.63 -32.56 -12.79
N LEU A 20 7.72 -31.65 -13.15
CA LEU A 20 7.33 -31.40 -14.53
C LEU A 20 8.52 -30.92 -15.38
N ILE A 21 9.29 -29.95 -14.91
CA ILE A 21 10.47 -29.43 -15.62
C ILE A 21 11.52 -30.53 -15.81
N ARG A 22 11.81 -31.32 -14.76
CA ARG A 22 12.77 -32.43 -14.86
C ARG A 22 12.31 -33.50 -15.84
N PHE A 23 11.03 -33.87 -15.79
CA PHE A 23 10.45 -34.83 -16.71
C PHE A 23 10.48 -34.34 -18.16
N GLN A 24 10.07 -33.09 -18.40
CA GLN A 24 10.11 -32.47 -19.73
C GLN A 24 11.53 -32.42 -20.29
N ALA A 25 12.53 -32.01 -19.51
CA ALA A 25 13.91 -31.96 -19.97
C ALA A 25 14.47 -33.34 -20.37
N ALA A 26 14.15 -34.38 -19.59
CA ALA A 26 14.56 -35.75 -19.90
C ALA A 26 13.86 -36.31 -21.15
N ASP A 27 12.53 -36.10 -21.27
CA ASP A 27 11.74 -36.49 -22.44
C ASP A 27 12.18 -35.76 -23.71
N ASP A 28 12.52 -34.46 -23.59
CA ASP A 28 12.97 -33.61 -24.70
C ASP A 28 14.29 -34.10 -25.30
N ALA A 29 15.26 -34.44 -24.46
CA ALA A 29 16.55 -34.95 -24.92
C ALA A 29 16.38 -36.26 -25.71
N ASN A 30 15.57 -37.18 -25.20
CA ASN A 30 15.30 -38.46 -25.85
C ASN A 30 14.55 -38.29 -27.16
N ARG A 31 13.49 -37.46 -27.19
CA ARG A 31 12.71 -37.20 -28.40
C ARG A 31 13.47 -36.37 -29.43
N ALA A 32 14.31 -35.43 -29.01
CA ALA A 32 15.16 -34.66 -29.93
C ALA A 32 16.14 -35.60 -30.66
N ARG A 33 16.75 -36.55 -29.94
CA ARG A 33 17.61 -37.58 -30.56
C ARG A 33 16.85 -38.46 -31.55
N LEU A 34 15.65 -38.95 -31.17
CA LEU A 34 14.83 -39.77 -32.06
C LEU A 34 14.38 -38.99 -33.32
N ARG A 35 13.99 -37.72 -33.15
CA ARG A 35 13.61 -36.82 -34.25
C ARG A 35 14.78 -36.59 -35.19
N ALA A 36 15.96 -36.23 -34.66
CA ALA A 36 17.15 -36.01 -35.47
C ALA A 36 17.55 -37.27 -36.27
N ALA A 37 17.46 -38.45 -35.65
CA ALA A 37 17.73 -39.72 -36.34
C ALA A 37 16.73 -40.02 -37.47
N ARG A 38 15.43 -39.79 -37.25
CA ARG A 38 14.40 -39.95 -38.28
C ARG A 38 14.54 -38.94 -39.42
N GLU A 39 14.80 -37.68 -39.09
CA GLU A 39 14.99 -36.61 -40.08
C GLU A 39 16.22 -36.88 -40.96
N ALA A 40 17.32 -37.36 -40.37
CA ALA A 40 18.50 -37.80 -41.12
C ALA A 40 18.17 -38.97 -42.07
N SER A 41 17.44 -39.98 -41.59
CA SER A 41 17.04 -41.13 -42.42
C SER A 41 16.13 -40.72 -43.59
N LEU A 42 15.17 -39.81 -43.36
CA LEU A 42 14.32 -39.26 -44.42
C LEU A 42 15.13 -38.42 -45.42
N ALA A 43 16.09 -37.62 -44.94
CA ALA A 43 16.97 -36.82 -45.80
C ALA A 43 17.83 -37.71 -46.70
N GLU A 44 18.44 -38.77 -46.16
CA GLU A 44 19.21 -39.75 -46.93
C GLU A 44 18.32 -40.46 -47.97
N ARG A 45 17.10 -40.84 -47.59
CA ARG A 45 16.13 -41.47 -48.51
C ARG A 45 15.74 -40.54 -49.66
N ILE A 46 15.45 -39.27 -49.36
CA ILE A 46 15.15 -38.24 -50.37
C ILE A 46 16.33 -38.08 -51.31
N GLN A 47 17.56 -37.97 -50.79
CA GLN A 47 18.76 -37.82 -51.60
C GLN A 47 18.98 -39.02 -52.53
N ALA A 48 18.79 -40.25 -52.03
CA ALA A 48 18.90 -41.47 -52.84
C ALA A 48 17.84 -41.53 -53.95
N LEU A 49 16.61 -41.12 -53.66
CA LEU A 49 15.54 -41.03 -54.65
C LEU A 49 15.80 -39.94 -55.69
N GLU A 50 16.34 -38.78 -55.28
CA GLU A 50 16.71 -37.68 -56.18
C GLU A 50 17.83 -38.09 -57.16
N LEU A 51 18.87 -38.78 -56.66
CA LEU A 51 19.94 -39.35 -57.48
C LEU A 51 19.40 -40.36 -58.50
N ARG A 52 18.51 -41.26 -58.07
CA ARG A 52 17.85 -42.23 -58.95
C ARG A 52 16.98 -41.52 -60.00
N GLY A 53 16.21 -40.52 -59.59
CA GLY A 53 15.36 -39.73 -60.48
C GLY A 53 16.18 -38.95 -61.51
N ALA A 54 17.35 -38.42 -61.14
CA ALA A 54 18.27 -37.77 -62.07
C ALA A 54 18.79 -38.75 -63.14
N ALA A 55 19.25 -39.93 -62.72
CA ALA A 55 19.72 -40.97 -63.64
C ALA A 55 18.62 -41.44 -64.62
N LEU A 56 17.38 -41.60 -64.15
CA LEU A 56 16.24 -41.95 -64.99
C LEU A 56 15.87 -40.82 -65.97
N ARG A 57 15.97 -39.56 -65.56
CA ARG A 57 15.77 -38.40 -66.44
C ARG A 57 16.83 -38.31 -67.54
N ASP A 58 18.09 -38.60 -67.22
CA ASP A 58 19.16 -38.66 -68.22
C ASP A 58 18.94 -39.81 -69.22
N GLN A 59 18.53 -40.98 -68.72
CA GLN A 59 18.15 -42.12 -69.57
C GLN A 59 16.96 -41.79 -70.46
N GLN A 60 15.92 -41.15 -69.93
CA GLN A 60 14.76 -40.67 -70.68
C GLN A 60 15.19 -39.71 -71.81
N ALA A 61 16.06 -38.74 -71.52
CA ALA A 61 16.59 -37.81 -72.51
C ALA A 61 17.38 -38.52 -73.63
N ASN A 62 18.18 -39.54 -73.27
CA ASN A 62 18.90 -40.37 -74.24
C ASN A 62 17.94 -41.18 -75.13
N LEU A 63 16.95 -41.85 -74.54
CA LEU A 63 15.95 -42.62 -75.29
C LEU A 63 15.11 -41.72 -76.21
N ARG A 64 14.71 -40.53 -75.77
CA ARG A 64 14.02 -39.54 -76.63
C ARG A 64 14.85 -39.13 -77.84
N ARG A 65 16.17 -38.99 -77.70
CA ARG A 65 17.08 -38.73 -78.83
C ARG A 65 17.13 -39.93 -79.79
N LEU A 66 17.26 -41.14 -79.27
CA LEU A 66 17.35 -42.37 -80.07
C LEU A 66 16.04 -42.72 -80.80
N LEU A 67 14.90 -42.36 -80.23
CA LEU A 67 13.58 -42.53 -80.83
C LEU A 67 13.41 -41.67 -82.09
N LYS A 68 13.96 -40.44 -82.10
CA LYS A 68 13.98 -39.57 -83.30
C LYS A 68 14.81 -40.17 -84.43
N THR A 69 15.84 -40.94 -84.10
CA THR A 69 16.68 -41.67 -85.08
C THR A 69 16.13 -43.04 -85.47
N GLY A 70 14.98 -43.48 -84.91
CA GLY A 70 14.32 -44.75 -85.27
C GLY A 70 14.87 -46.02 -84.59
N ASN A 71 15.81 -45.88 -83.65
CA ASN A 71 16.58 -47.02 -83.09
C ASN A 71 15.99 -47.61 -81.79
N VAL A 72 14.82 -47.14 -81.32
CA VAL A 72 14.19 -47.56 -80.04
C VAL A 72 12.66 -47.59 -80.16
N THR A 73 12.01 -48.54 -79.47
CA THR A 73 10.55 -48.69 -79.39
C THR A 73 9.90 -47.67 -78.44
N ARG A 74 8.75 -47.12 -78.82
CA ARG A 74 7.94 -46.18 -77.99
C ARG A 74 7.56 -46.72 -76.61
N ASP A 75 7.36 -48.03 -76.52
CA ASP A 75 7.07 -48.75 -75.28
C ASP A 75 8.17 -48.58 -74.21
N ARG A 76 9.45 -48.61 -74.63
CA ARG A 76 10.60 -48.42 -73.74
C ARG A 76 10.63 -47.02 -73.12
N LEU A 77 10.22 -46.00 -73.88
CA LEU A 77 10.14 -44.63 -73.38
C LEU A 77 8.98 -44.48 -72.37
N LEU A 78 7.82 -45.07 -72.67
CA LEU A 78 6.66 -45.04 -71.76
C LEU A 78 6.97 -45.73 -70.42
N GLN A 79 7.73 -46.84 -70.45
CA GLN A 79 8.18 -47.52 -69.23
C GLN A 79 9.06 -46.60 -68.35
N VAL A 80 10.04 -45.93 -68.95
CA VAL A 80 10.91 -45.00 -68.20
C VAL A 80 10.13 -43.77 -67.71
N ASP A 81 9.18 -43.26 -68.49
CA ASP A 81 8.30 -42.16 -68.06
C ASP A 81 7.48 -42.55 -66.82
N GLN A 82 6.94 -43.77 -66.77
CA GLN A 82 6.23 -44.28 -65.59
C GLN A 82 7.15 -44.42 -64.38
N GLU A 83 8.38 -44.89 -64.57
CA GLU A 83 9.38 -44.99 -63.50
C GLU A 83 9.79 -43.61 -62.94
N VAL A 84 9.96 -42.60 -63.81
CA VAL A 84 10.25 -41.22 -63.38
C VAL A 84 9.11 -40.68 -62.53
N LEU A 85 7.86 -40.81 -62.99
CA LEU A 85 6.68 -40.36 -62.23
C LEU A 85 6.55 -41.07 -60.88
N ALA A 86 6.84 -42.37 -60.82
CA ALA A 86 6.81 -43.13 -59.56
C ALA A 86 7.88 -42.66 -58.56
N VAL A 87 9.09 -42.36 -59.04
CA VAL A 87 10.16 -41.81 -58.19
C VAL A 87 9.81 -40.39 -57.73
N GLU A 88 9.25 -39.55 -58.61
CA GLU A 88 8.82 -38.20 -58.25
C GLU A 88 7.71 -38.20 -57.19
N SER A 89 6.70 -39.08 -57.32
CA SER A 89 5.69 -39.28 -56.27
C SER A 89 6.33 -39.71 -54.94
N SER A 90 7.28 -40.66 -54.99
CA SER A 90 7.98 -41.12 -53.78
C SER A 90 8.80 -40.03 -53.10
N ILE A 91 9.38 -39.09 -53.87
CA ILE A 91 10.08 -37.91 -53.34
C ILE A 91 9.09 -36.95 -52.68
N ALA A 92 7.94 -36.69 -53.33
CA ALA A 92 6.89 -35.86 -52.77
C ALA A 92 6.38 -36.43 -51.43
N ASP A 93 6.04 -37.72 -51.40
CA ASP A 93 5.57 -38.41 -50.19
C ASP A 93 6.59 -38.31 -49.04
N ALA A 94 7.87 -38.56 -49.31
CA ALA A 94 8.94 -38.48 -48.31
C ALA A 94 9.18 -37.04 -47.80
N ARG A 95 8.99 -36.03 -48.66
CA ARG A 95 9.08 -34.61 -48.27
C ARG A 95 7.89 -34.20 -47.41
N ASP A 96 6.69 -34.64 -47.77
CA ASP A 96 5.47 -34.39 -47.01
C ASP A 96 5.54 -35.05 -45.62
N GLU A 97 6.06 -36.28 -45.53
CA GLU A 97 6.31 -36.96 -44.25
C GLU A 97 7.27 -36.15 -43.36
N ARG A 98 8.35 -35.59 -43.94
CA ARG A 98 9.29 -34.73 -43.21
C ARG A 98 8.62 -33.44 -42.71
N VAL A 99 7.81 -32.78 -43.55
CA VAL A 99 7.09 -31.56 -43.17
C VAL A 99 6.06 -31.83 -42.07
N ALA A 100 5.29 -32.92 -42.19
CA ALA A 100 4.33 -33.33 -41.17
C ALA A 100 5.00 -33.59 -39.82
N MET A 101 6.15 -34.28 -39.82
CA MET A 101 6.93 -34.53 -38.60
C MET A 101 7.44 -33.24 -37.95
N GLN A 102 7.87 -32.26 -38.75
CA GLN A 102 8.30 -30.95 -38.25
C GLN A 102 7.12 -30.16 -37.67
N ALA A 103 5.95 -30.21 -38.31
CA ALA A 103 4.73 -29.56 -37.80
C ALA A 103 4.28 -30.19 -36.46
N GLU A 104 4.26 -31.52 -36.36
CA GLU A 104 3.96 -32.23 -35.11
C GLU A 104 4.93 -31.84 -33.99
N ALA A 105 6.22 -31.75 -34.28
CA ALA A 105 7.24 -31.32 -33.34
C ALA A 105 7.01 -29.89 -32.83
N ALA A 106 6.61 -28.96 -33.70
CA ALA A 106 6.31 -27.58 -33.33
C ALA A 106 5.05 -27.47 -32.45
N LEU A 107 4.01 -28.25 -32.76
CA LEU A 107 2.80 -28.33 -31.93
C LEU A 107 3.11 -28.89 -30.54
N GLN A 108 3.89 -29.98 -30.45
CA GLN A 108 4.30 -30.54 -29.16
C GLN A 108 5.14 -29.57 -28.33
N ALA A 109 6.03 -28.80 -28.95
CA ALA A 109 6.80 -27.77 -28.26
C ALA A 109 5.88 -26.69 -27.67
N THR A 110 4.87 -26.26 -28.44
CA THR A 110 3.89 -25.27 -28.00
C THR A 110 3.05 -25.76 -26.82
N GLU A 111 2.56 -27.01 -26.88
CA GLU A 111 1.78 -27.61 -25.79
C GLU A 111 2.58 -27.75 -24.48
N ARG A 112 3.88 -28.06 -24.59
CA ARG A 112 4.77 -28.13 -23.42
C ARG A 112 5.01 -26.77 -22.79
N GLU A 113 5.24 -25.75 -23.61
CA GLU A 113 5.41 -24.38 -23.13
C GLU A 113 4.13 -23.90 -22.43
N LYS A 114 2.95 -24.19 -22.97
CA LYS A 114 1.67 -23.95 -22.29
C LYS A 114 1.60 -24.66 -20.95
N ALA A 115 1.91 -25.96 -20.89
CA ALA A 115 1.88 -26.73 -19.64
C ALA A 115 2.83 -26.16 -18.57
N ARG A 116 4.01 -25.70 -18.99
CA ARG A 116 4.98 -25.03 -18.11
C ARG A 116 4.43 -23.70 -17.59
N LEU A 117 3.91 -22.84 -18.48
CA LEU A 117 3.31 -21.56 -18.09
C LEU A 117 2.12 -21.75 -17.16
N GLU A 118 1.29 -22.79 -17.36
CA GLU A 118 0.19 -23.14 -16.46
C GLU A 118 0.69 -23.54 -15.07
N ALA A 119 1.73 -24.37 -14.98
CA ALA A 119 2.34 -24.76 -13.71
C ALA A 119 2.96 -23.56 -12.98
N GLU A 120 3.66 -22.68 -13.70
CA GLU A 120 4.21 -21.43 -13.16
C GLU A 120 3.11 -20.50 -12.66
N ARG A 121 2.00 -20.37 -13.41
CA ARG A 121 0.85 -19.55 -13.01
C ARG A 121 0.21 -20.08 -11.72
N ARG A 122 0.02 -21.40 -11.60
CA ARG A 122 -0.52 -22.04 -10.38
C ARG A 122 0.38 -21.78 -9.18
N LEU A 123 1.70 -21.87 -9.34
CA LEU A 123 2.64 -21.55 -8.27
C LEU A 123 2.53 -20.09 -7.85
N ALA A 124 2.49 -19.17 -8.81
CA ALA A 124 2.36 -17.74 -8.53
C ALA A 124 1.04 -17.40 -7.82
N GLU A 125 -0.05 -18.09 -8.13
CA GLU A 125 -1.34 -17.96 -7.45
C GLU A 125 -1.27 -18.42 -5.99
N ALA A 126 -0.72 -19.62 -5.75
CA ALA A 126 -0.51 -20.14 -4.39
C ALA A 126 0.39 -19.24 -3.54
N GLU A 127 1.44 -18.66 -4.14
CA GLU A 127 2.31 -17.70 -3.45
C GLU A 127 1.62 -16.40 -3.07
N ARG A 128 0.77 -15.86 -3.97
CA ARG A 128 -0.01 -14.65 -3.68
C ARG A 128 -1.02 -14.90 -2.56
N GLU A 129 -1.67 -16.06 -2.55
CA GLU A 129 -2.59 -16.44 -1.49
C GLU A 129 -1.87 -16.54 -0.15
N LEU A 130 -0.72 -17.22 -0.11
CA LEU A 130 0.09 -17.33 1.10
C LEU A 130 0.52 -15.95 1.62
N ALA A 131 0.99 -15.06 0.74
CA ALA A 131 1.36 -13.70 1.10
C ALA A 131 0.17 -12.85 1.59
N ALA A 132 -1.03 -13.08 1.07
CA ALA A 132 -2.24 -12.43 1.57
C ALA A 132 -2.60 -12.92 2.98
N LEU A 133 -2.53 -14.23 3.22
CA LEU A 133 -2.76 -14.84 4.54
C LEU A 133 -1.72 -14.40 5.57
N ASP A 134 -0.44 -14.32 5.20
CA ASP A 134 0.62 -13.83 6.09
C ASP A 134 0.40 -12.36 6.47
N ARG A 135 0.04 -11.51 5.51
CA ARG A 135 -0.31 -10.10 5.79
C ARG A 135 -1.54 -9.98 6.67
N GLN A 136 -2.55 -10.82 6.46
CA GLN A 136 -3.75 -10.84 7.31
C GLN A 136 -3.39 -11.25 8.73
N LEU A 137 -2.61 -12.32 8.90
CA LEU A 137 -2.17 -12.80 10.21
C LEU A 137 -1.32 -11.74 10.93
N ALA A 138 -0.39 -11.08 10.24
CA ALA A 138 0.43 -10.03 10.83
C ALA A 138 -0.42 -8.86 11.36
N ARG A 139 -1.49 -8.48 10.64
CA ARG A 139 -2.41 -7.43 11.07
C ARG A 139 -3.31 -7.84 12.24
N THR A 140 -3.73 -9.10 12.31
CA THR A 140 -4.67 -9.56 13.34
C THR A 140 -4.00 -10.13 14.58
N SER A 141 -2.76 -10.61 14.50
CA SER A 141 -2.05 -11.22 15.63
C SER A 141 -1.30 -10.21 16.49
N THR A 142 -0.82 -9.12 15.88
CA THR A 142 0.02 -8.14 16.55
C THR A 142 -0.52 -6.74 16.29
N VAL A 143 -1.07 -6.12 17.32
CA VAL A 143 -1.50 -4.73 17.25
C VAL A 143 -0.35 -3.83 17.69
N ARG A 144 0.12 -2.98 16.78
CA ARG A 144 1.21 -2.02 17.02
C ARG A 144 0.65 -0.60 17.10
N SER A 145 1.19 0.21 18.01
CA SER A 145 0.89 1.64 18.05
C SER A 145 1.51 2.36 16.84
N PRO A 146 0.79 3.28 16.18
CA PRO A 146 1.34 4.08 15.09
C PRO A 146 2.26 5.23 15.57
N PHE A 147 2.32 5.51 16.87
CA PHE A 147 3.15 6.56 17.46
C PHE A 147 3.76 6.12 18.79
N ALA A 148 4.87 6.77 19.17
CA ALA A 148 5.46 6.64 20.49
C ALA A 148 4.56 7.26 21.57
N GLY A 149 4.50 6.64 22.73
CA GLY A 149 3.63 7.08 23.81
C GLY A 149 3.69 6.18 25.03
N ARG A 150 3.02 6.61 26.08
CA ARG A 150 2.88 5.88 27.34
C ARG A 150 1.50 5.24 27.41
N VAL A 151 1.45 3.98 27.85
CA VAL A 151 0.19 3.29 28.13
C VAL A 151 -0.46 3.90 29.37
N VAL A 152 -1.68 4.43 29.20
CA VAL A 152 -2.48 5.03 30.28
C VAL A 152 -3.41 3.99 30.89
N GLU A 153 -4.04 3.18 30.04
CA GLU A 153 -5.06 2.23 30.46
C GLU A 153 -5.09 1.03 29.51
N ALA A 154 -5.23 -0.19 30.06
CA ALA A 154 -5.57 -1.39 29.30
C ALA A 154 -7.06 -1.71 29.53
N LYS A 155 -7.83 -1.73 28.43
CA LYS A 155 -9.30 -1.95 28.45
C LYS A 155 -9.71 -3.41 28.28
N VAL A 156 -8.74 -4.30 28.08
CA VAL A 156 -8.96 -5.72 27.82
C VAL A 156 -8.11 -6.57 28.74
N ASN A 157 -8.65 -7.72 29.14
CA ASN A 157 -7.97 -8.69 29.99
C ASN A 157 -7.24 -9.76 29.18
N ILE A 158 -6.21 -10.36 29.79
CA ILE A 158 -5.50 -11.50 29.19
C ILE A 158 -6.48 -12.67 29.01
N GLY A 159 -6.53 -13.23 27.81
CA GLY A 159 -7.45 -14.33 27.46
C GLY A 159 -8.84 -13.87 27.01
N GLN A 160 -9.14 -12.57 27.06
CA GLN A 160 -10.39 -12.03 26.55
C GLN A 160 -10.42 -12.10 25.02
N MET A 161 -11.53 -12.61 24.46
CA MET A 161 -11.76 -12.59 23.02
C MET A 161 -12.16 -11.17 22.58
N VAL A 162 -11.45 -10.64 21.58
CA VAL A 162 -11.66 -9.29 21.04
C VAL A 162 -12.06 -9.36 19.57
N GLN A 163 -12.86 -8.39 19.11
CA GLN A 163 -13.26 -8.28 17.72
C GLN A 163 -12.49 -7.16 17.01
N PRO A 164 -12.43 -7.16 15.67
CA PRO A 164 -11.90 -6.03 14.93
C PRO A 164 -12.57 -4.72 15.34
N GLY A 165 -11.76 -3.71 15.64
CA GLY A 165 -12.24 -2.40 16.09
C GLY A 165 -12.43 -2.26 17.61
N THR A 166 -12.28 -3.33 18.40
CA THR A 166 -12.28 -3.22 19.87
C THR A 166 -11.08 -2.41 20.35
N ALA A 167 -11.33 -1.34 21.11
CA ALA A 167 -10.28 -0.54 21.73
C ALA A 167 -9.62 -1.33 22.86
N MET A 168 -8.33 -1.65 22.72
CA MET A 168 -7.60 -2.45 23.71
C MET A 168 -6.80 -1.61 24.71
N VAL A 169 -6.22 -0.50 24.26
CA VAL A 169 -5.29 0.31 25.05
C VAL A 169 -5.52 1.79 24.77
N THR A 170 -5.52 2.60 25.82
CA THR A 170 -5.43 4.06 25.72
C THR A 170 -3.97 4.48 25.84
N LEU A 171 -3.48 5.21 24.83
CA LEU A 171 -2.11 5.70 24.77
C LEU A 171 -2.09 7.23 24.91
N GLU A 172 -1.24 7.73 25.80
CA GLU A 172 -0.84 9.13 25.82
C GLU A 172 0.31 9.30 24.83
N ARG A 173 0.06 10.06 23.76
CA ARG A 173 1.09 10.34 22.76
C ARG A 173 2.21 11.14 23.40
N GLN A 174 3.44 10.63 23.32
CA GLN A 174 4.60 11.43 23.65
C GLN A 174 4.86 12.33 22.43
N ALA A 175 4.65 13.64 22.58
CA ALA A 175 5.05 14.58 21.55
C ALA A 175 6.59 14.59 21.50
N GLU A 176 7.18 13.95 20.49
CA GLU A 176 8.56 14.25 20.14
C GLU A 176 8.54 15.62 19.45
N PRO A 177 9.19 16.64 20.04
CA PRO A 177 9.29 17.93 19.39
C PRO A 177 10.19 17.78 18.17
N ALA A 178 9.65 18.08 16.98
CA ALA A 178 10.44 18.12 15.74
C ALA A 178 11.67 19.06 15.84
N ASP A 179 11.64 20.01 16.80
CA ASP A 179 12.67 21.03 17.02
C ASP A 179 13.38 20.97 18.39
N GLY A 180 13.22 19.89 19.17
CA GLY A 180 13.92 19.74 20.47
C GLY A 180 13.53 20.76 21.57
N ARG A 181 12.51 21.61 21.33
CA ARG A 181 11.94 22.52 22.33
C ARG A 181 10.80 21.81 23.04
N GLY A 182 10.79 21.85 24.38
CA GLY A 182 9.71 21.24 25.16
C GLY A 182 8.36 21.82 24.75
N THR A 183 7.47 20.98 24.21
CA THR A 183 6.11 21.38 23.86
C THR A 183 5.33 21.59 25.15
N LEU A 184 5.10 22.85 25.54
CA LEU A 184 4.17 23.17 26.62
C LEU A 184 2.76 22.66 26.26
N PRO A 185 1.98 22.15 27.22
CA PRO A 185 0.65 21.63 26.94
C PRO A 185 -0.29 22.75 26.48
N TYR A 186 -1.20 22.42 25.57
CA TYR A 186 -2.33 23.29 25.22
C TYR A 186 -3.47 23.08 26.22
N VAL A 187 -4.24 24.14 26.45
CA VAL A 187 -5.44 24.10 27.28
C VAL A 187 -6.66 24.22 26.37
N THR A 188 -7.50 23.19 26.39
CA THR A 188 -8.81 23.23 25.73
C THR A 188 -9.85 23.71 26.74
N ALA A 189 -10.46 24.86 26.46
CA ALA A 189 -11.58 25.39 27.24
C ALA A 189 -12.88 25.30 26.47
N TYR A 190 -13.96 25.06 27.21
CA TYR A 190 -15.33 25.12 26.73
C TYR A 190 -15.98 26.37 27.30
N VAL A 191 -16.51 27.23 26.43
CA VAL A 191 -17.13 28.51 26.81
C VAL A 191 -18.56 28.58 26.29
N THR A 192 -19.43 29.36 26.95
CA THR A 192 -20.81 29.55 26.49
C THR A 192 -20.85 30.23 25.12
N ALA A 193 -21.93 30.03 24.36
CA ALA A 193 -22.12 30.69 23.07
C ALA A 193 -22.11 32.24 23.16
N ALA A 194 -22.53 32.79 24.30
CA ALA A 194 -22.54 34.24 24.53
C ALA A 194 -21.13 34.82 24.67
N ASP A 195 -20.22 34.07 25.30
CA ASP A 195 -18.85 34.51 25.54
C ASP A 195 -17.89 34.10 24.42
N GLY A 196 -18.11 32.95 23.78
CA GLY A 196 -17.33 32.51 22.62
C GLY A 196 -17.27 33.54 21.50
N LYS A 197 -18.37 34.25 21.24
CA LYS A 197 -18.42 35.33 20.22
C LYS A 197 -17.59 36.57 20.57
N LYS A 198 -17.24 36.75 21.85
CA LYS A 198 -16.44 37.89 22.33
C LYS A 198 -14.94 37.59 22.33
N ILE A 199 -14.57 36.32 22.27
CA ILE A 199 -13.18 35.85 22.30
C ILE A 199 -12.62 35.86 20.88
N ARG A 200 -11.37 36.32 20.73
CA ARG A 200 -10.65 36.32 19.45
C ARG A 200 -9.27 35.69 19.62
N ALA A 201 -8.74 35.11 18.55
CA ALA A 201 -7.37 34.63 18.50
C ALA A 201 -6.37 35.76 18.86
N GLY A 202 -5.33 35.41 19.60
CA GLY A 202 -4.31 36.33 20.11
C GLY A 202 -4.65 37.02 21.43
N GLN A 203 -5.87 36.91 21.96
CA GLN A 203 -6.22 37.53 23.25
C GLN A 203 -5.46 36.89 24.42
N PRO A 204 -5.03 37.67 25.42
CA PRO A 204 -4.38 37.13 26.60
C PRO A 204 -5.39 36.44 27.53
N VAL A 205 -4.96 35.32 28.08
CA VAL A 205 -5.73 34.43 28.93
C VAL A 205 -4.96 34.16 30.21
N GLU A 206 -5.66 34.24 31.33
CA GLU A 206 -5.16 33.79 32.62
C GLU A 206 -5.70 32.40 32.91
N ILE A 207 -4.82 31.43 33.14
CA ILE A 207 -5.18 30.03 33.40
C ILE A 207 -4.86 29.71 34.86
N SER A 208 -5.85 29.26 35.62
CA SER A 208 -5.72 28.89 37.03
C SER A 208 -6.07 27.40 37.21
N PRO A 209 -5.06 26.51 37.34
CA PRO A 209 -5.31 25.08 37.55
C PRO A 209 -6.04 24.82 38.88
N THR A 210 -7.01 23.91 38.91
CA THR A 210 -7.77 23.60 40.15
C THR A 210 -6.91 22.93 41.22
N THR A 211 -5.79 22.32 40.83
CA THR A 211 -4.80 21.73 41.76
C THR A 211 -4.03 22.78 42.55
N THR A 212 -4.14 24.05 42.19
CA THR A 212 -3.32 25.13 42.73
C THR A 212 -4.20 26.34 43.09
N ARG A 213 -4.16 26.79 44.35
CA ARG A 213 -4.93 27.98 44.77
C ARG A 213 -4.38 29.25 44.15
N ARG A 214 -5.24 30.02 43.49
CA ARG A 214 -4.87 31.27 42.80
C ARG A 214 -4.25 32.29 43.74
N GLU A 215 -4.75 32.36 44.98
CA GLU A 215 -4.30 33.27 46.03
C GLU A 215 -2.89 32.93 46.52
N GLU A 216 -2.52 31.66 46.51
CA GLU A 216 -1.25 31.16 47.06
C GLU A 216 -0.15 31.02 45.98
N HIS A 217 -0.53 30.86 44.70
CA HIS A 217 0.40 30.51 43.62
C HIS A 217 0.27 31.33 42.34
N GLY A 218 -0.75 32.18 42.21
CA GLY A 218 -0.97 33.01 41.02
C GLY A 218 -1.65 32.25 39.86
N PHE A 219 -1.37 32.69 38.63
CA PHE A 219 -1.97 32.17 37.40
C PHE A 219 -0.93 32.04 36.29
N LEU A 220 -1.19 31.14 35.36
CA LEU A 220 -0.43 30.95 34.14
C LEU A 220 -0.88 31.96 33.09
N ARG A 221 0.09 32.52 32.36
CA ARG A 221 -0.20 33.37 31.20
C ARG A 221 -0.24 32.52 29.94
N GLY A 222 -1.21 32.82 29.09
CA GLY A 222 -1.34 32.20 27.79
C GLY A 222 -2.07 33.12 26.82
N HIS A 223 -2.21 32.67 25.58
CA HIS A 223 -2.96 33.37 24.55
C HIS A 223 -3.87 32.42 23.79
N VAL A 224 -4.98 32.94 23.30
CA VAL A 224 -5.93 32.17 22.47
C VAL A 224 -5.28 31.87 21.13
N VAL A 225 -5.14 30.59 20.80
CA VAL A 225 -4.65 30.15 19.48
C VAL A 225 -5.81 30.10 18.50
N HIS A 226 -6.91 29.50 18.92
CA HIS A 226 -8.04 29.24 18.04
C HIS A 226 -9.36 29.16 18.83
N VAL A 227 -10.42 29.67 18.21
CA VAL A 227 -11.81 29.54 18.68
C VAL A 227 -12.56 28.82 17.58
N SER A 228 -13.25 27.73 17.93
CA SER A 228 -14.08 26.98 16.98
C SER A 228 -15.20 27.86 16.44
N ASP A 229 -15.48 27.79 15.15
CA ASP A 229 -16.61 28.50 14.51
C ASP A 229 -17.96 27.84 14.79
N VAL A 230 -17.94 26.57 15.21
CA VAL A 230 -19.13 25.76 15.50
C VAL A 230 -19.14 25.31 16.97
N PRO A 231 -20.34 25.17 17.59
CA PRO A 231 -20.45 24.57 18.91
C PRO A 231 -19.89 23.14 18.94
N ALA A 232 -19.26 22.78 20.05
CA ALA A 232 -18.73 21.46 20.28
C ALA A 232 -19.87 20.44 20.44
N SER A 233 -19.82 19.35 19.69
CA SER A 233 -20.77 18.24 19.82
C SER A 233 -20.41 17.33 21.01
N SER A 234 -21.36 16.57 21.54
CA SER A 234 -21.11 15.58 22.61
C SER A 234 -20.01 14.60 22.21
N ALA A 235 -20.03 14.12 20.95
CA ALA A 235 -19.03 13.20 20.43
C ALA A 235 -17.64 13.83 20.33
N GLY A 236 -17.56 15.13 19.96
CA GLY A 236 -16.29 15.88 19.93
C GLY A 236 -15.71 16.07 21.33
N MET A 237 -16.55 16.47 22.30
CA MET A 237 -16.12 16.63 23.69
C MET A 237 -15.70 15.31 24.31
N LEU A 238 -16.40 14.20 24.03
CA LEU A 238 -16.03 12.88 24.53
C LEU A 238 -14.67 12.42 23.99
N LYS A 239 -14.36 12.74 22.73
CA LYS A 239 -13.05 12.45 22.13
C LYS A 239 -11.91 13.17 22.85
N THR A 240 -12.12 14.42 23.25
CA THR A 240 -11.09 15.26 23.88
C THR A 240 -11.00 15.03 25.40
N LEU A 241 -12.12 14.98 26.10
CA LEU A 241 -12.18 14.84 27.56
C LEU A 241 -12.06 13.39 28.05
N GLN A 242 -12.41 12.41 27.19
CA GLN A 242 -12.43 10.96 27.50
C GLN A 242 -13.20 10.59 28.78
N ASN A 243 -14.17 11.42 29.20
CA ASN A 243 -14.98 11.21 30.41
C ASN A 243 -16.42 11.69 30.19
N ASP A 244 -17.36 10.75 30.12
CA ASP A 244 -18.78 11.03 29.87
C ASP A 244 -19.42 11.94 30.92
N ARG A 245 -19.03 11.82 32.20
CA ARG A 245 -19.59 12.66 33.29
C ARG A 245 -19.17 14.12 33.16
N LEU A 246 -17.92 14.37 32.74
CA LEU A 246 -17.45 15.74 32.50
C LEU A 246 -18.16 16.35 31.29
N VAL A 247 -18.38 15.58 30.23
CA VAL A 247 -19.14 16.03 29.05
C VAL A 247 -20.55 16.44 29.46
N GLN A 248 -21.25 15.62 30.24
CA GLN A 248 -22.59 15.96 30.76
C GLN A 248 -22.57 17.24 31.59
N THR A 249 -21.63 17.36 32.54
CA THR A 249 -21.52 18.55 33.40
C THR A 249 -21.32 19.84 32.59
N PHE A 250 -20.49 19.80 31.56
CA PHE A 250 -20.25 20.96 30.69
C PHE A 250 -21.44 21.26 29.78
N GLN A 251 -22.16 20.26 29.30
CA GLN A 251 -23.38 20.46 28.51
C GLN A 251 -24.52 21.03 29.33
N ASP A 252 -24.77 20.48 30.52
CA ASP A 252 -25.85 20.92 31.39
C ASP A 252 -25.60 22.35 31.91
N GLY A 253 -24.34 22.70 32.17
CA GLY A 253 -23.96 24.02 32.67
C GLY A 253 -23.83 25.12 31.60
N MET A 254 -23.49 24.78 30.35
CA MET A 254 -23.16 25.77 29.29
C MET A 254 -24.00 25.65 28.02
N GLY A 255 -24.91 24.67 27.93
CA GLY A 255 -25.75 24.41 26.78
C GLY A 255 -24.94 23.92 25.57
N ALA A 256 -24.76 24.79 24.58
CA ALA A 256 -23.97 24.52 23.37
C ALA A 256 -22.60 25.23 23.48
N PRO A 257 -21.61 24.64 24.17
CA PRO A 257 -20.33 25.28 24.38
C PRO A 257 -19.51 25.34 23.08
N PHE A 258 -18.70 26.38 22.96
CA PHE A 258 -17.69 26.54 21.92
C PHE A 258 -16.33 26.12 22.46
N GLU A 259 -15.55 25.43 21.63
CA GLU A 259 -14.20 25.00 21.97
C GLU A 259 -13.20 26.14 21.70
N VAL A 260 -12.35 26.43 22.69
CA VAL A 260 -11.29 27.43 22.61
C VAL A 260 -9.96 26.75 22.96
N THR A 261 -9.01 26.81 22.03
CA THR A 261 -7.64 26.32 22.26
C THR A 261 -6.75 27.47 22.70
N VAL A 262 -6.11 27.30 23.86
CA VAL A 262 -5.21 28.28 24.47
C VAL A 262 -3.81 27.69 24.57
N ALA A 263 -2.82 28.43 24.11
CA ALA A 263 -1.41 28.08 24.31
C ALA A 263 -0.89 28.74 25.59
N ILE A 264 -0.10 28.00 26.37
CA ILE A 264 0.59 28.54 27.53
C ILE A 264 1.85 29.27 27.06
N ASP A 265 2.05 30.49 27.53
CA ASP A 265 3.22 31.27 27.16
C ASP A 265 4.47 30.69 27.84
N PRO A 266 5.59 30.50 27.10
CA PRO A 266 6.85 30.09 27.70
C PRO A 266 7.49 31.23 28.50
N ASP A 267 8.19 30.88 29.58
CA ASP A 267 9.02 31.83 30.33
C ASP A 267 10.17 32.30 29.43
N PRO A 268 10.34 33.63 29.18
CA PRO A 268 11.43 34.16 28.36
C PRO A 268 12.82 33.74 28.85
N ALA A 269 12.99 33.49 30.15
CA ALA A 269 14.24 33.02 30.73
C ALA A 269 14.45 31.50 30.56
N ARG A 270 13.35 30.73 30.43
CA ARG A 270 13.33 29.26 30.36
C ARG A 270 12.21 28.79 29.43
N PRO A 271 12.47 28.64 28.11
CA PRO A 271 11.45 28.30 27.11
C PRO A 271 10.73 26.96 27.34
N ASP A 272 11.31 26.08 28.15
CA ASP A 272 10.75 24.78 28.56
C ASP A 272 9.74 24.89 29.71
N ARG A 273 9.63 26.07 30.34
CA ARG A 273 8.75 26.30 31.50
C ARG A 273 7.61 27.23 31.16
N PRO A 274 6.42 26.99 31.73
CA PRO A 274 5.30 27.90 31.56
C PRO A 274 5.52 29.20 32.34
N LEU A 275 5.04 30.31 31.78
CA LEU A 275 5.12 31.64 32.38
C LEU A 275 4.05 31.80 33.47
N TRP A 276 4.51 31.83 34.72
CA TRP A 276 3.68 32.11 35.90
C TRP A 276 3.68 33.61 36.22
N SER A 277 2.56 34.13 36.73
CA SER A 277 2.46 35.51 37.20
C SER A 277 3.28 35.78 38.47
N SER A 278 3.61 34.75 39.25
CA SER A 278 4.48 34.83 40.43
C SER A 278 5.86 34.20 40.13
N PRO A 279 6.98 34.93 40.34
CA PRO A 279 8.32 34.36 40.14
C PRO A 279 8.63 33.33 41.24
N ARG A 280 8.87 32.08 40.86
CA ARG A 280 9.22 30.99 41.79
C ARG A 280 10.38 30.12 41.28
N ALA A 281 11.14 29.58 42.24
CA ALA A 281 12.22 28.63 41.97
C ALA A 281 11.71 27.26 41.45
N HIS A 282 10.57 26.79 41.98
CA HIS A 282 9.96 25.49 41.65
C HIS A 282 8.45 25.64 41.38
N PRO A 283 8.04 25.95 40.13
CA PRO A 283 6.63 25.94 39.76
C PRO A 283 6.07 24.50 39.78
N PRO A 284 4.80 24.30 40.16
CA PRO A 284 4.16 22.98 40.10
C PRO A 284 4.08 22.50 38.65
N ARG A 285 4.24 21.18 38.44
CA ARG A 285 4.10 20.56 37.13
C ARG A 285 2.61 20.41 36.80
N ILE A 286 2.23 20.79 35.59
CA ILE A 286 0.85 20.61 35.09
C ILE A 286 0.79 19.25 34.43
N GLU A 287 -0.05 18.36 34.95
CA GLU A 287 -0.31 17.07 34.34
C GLU A 287 -1.46 17.19 33.32
N PRO A 288 -1.38 16.48 32.16
CA PRO A 288 -2.48 16.38 31.23
C PRO A 288 -3.77 15.91 31.93
N GLY A 289 -4.90 16.54 31.60
CA GLY A 289 -6.19 16.25 32.24
C GLY A 289 -6.47 17.04 33.53
N THR A 290 -5.57 17.93 33.97
CA THR A 290 -5.84 18.87 35.06
C THR A 290 -6.92 19.88 34.63
N LEU A 291 -8.01 19.99 35.40
CA LEU A 291 -9.03 21.02 35.19
C LEU A 291 -8.47 22.41 35.56
N ALA A 292 -8.88 23.43 34.83
CA ALA A 292 -8.46 24.81 35.08
C ALA A 292 -9.62 25.79 34.87
N GLU A 293 -9.62 26.86 35.65
CA GLU A 293 -10.47 28.03 35.41
C GLU A 293 -9.70 28.99 34.49
N LEU A 294 -10.35 29.48 33.43
CA LEU A 294 -9.76 30.42 32.49
C LEU A 294 -10.48 31.77 32.56
N ARG A 295 -9.71 32.86 32.58
CA ARG A 295 -10.22 34.22 32.45
C ARG A 295 -9.69 34.86 31.18
N PHE A 296 -10.61 35.18 30.28
CA PHE A 296 -10.31 35.81 28.99
C PHE A 296 -10.39 37.32 29.10
N THR A 297 -9.37 38.02 28.63
CA THR A 297 -9.40 39.48 28.54
C THR A 297 -10.07 39.90 27.23
N ILE A 298 -11.35 40.31 27.30
CA ILE A 298 -12.16 40.65 26.12
C ILE A 298 -11.88 42.08 25.61
N ARG A 299 -11.51 42.99 26.52
CA ARG A 299 -11.17 44.39 26.20
C ARG A 299 -10.11 44.90 27.17
N SER A 300 -9.10 45.57 26.64
CA SER A 300 -8.10 46.31 27.42
C SER A 300 -8.04 47.74 26.89
N GLY A 301 -8.00 48.74 27.77
CA GLY A 301 -7.94 50.14 27.40
C GLY A 301 -7.41 51.02 28.54
N PRO A 302 -6.76 52.16 28.24
CA PRO A 302 -6.22 53.04 29.25
C PRO A 302 -7.36 53.64 30.10
N LEU A 303 -7.16 53.75 31.42
CA LEU A 303 -8.15 54.27 32.36
C LEU A 303 -8.68 55.67 31.98
N LEU A 304 -7.83 56.50 31.36
CA LEU A 304 -8.22 57.82 30.86
C LEU A 304 -9.30 57.77 29.77
N ALA A 305 -9.42 56.67 29.02
CA ALA A 305 -10.45 56.47 28.00
C ALA A 305 -11.85 56.19 28.58
N LEU A 306 -11.96 55.89 29.89
CA LEU A 306 -13.25 55.83 30.60
C LEU A 306 -13.75 57.23 31.00
N ALA A 307 -12.84 58.18 31.26
CA ALA A 307 -13.20 59.54 31.68
C ALA A 307 -13.48 60.48 30.50
N ILE A 308 -12.85 60.23 29.34
CA ILE A 308 -13.02 61.04 28.13
C ILE A 308 -13.35 60.10 26.95
N PRO A 309 -14.63 59.96 26.57
CA PRO A 309 -15.06 59.03 25.51
C PRO A 309 -14.39 59.29 24.15
N ALA A 310 -13.99 60.54 23.88
CA ALA A 310 -13.30 60.93 22.65
C ALA A 310 -11.91 60.26 22.47
N LEU A 311 -11.29 59.76 23.55
CA LEU A 311 -10.00 59.06 23.50
C LEU A 311 -10.13 57.55 23.22
N GLN A 312 -11.35 56.99 23.19
CA GLN A 312 -11.56 55.56 22.86
C GLN A 312 -11.16 55.21 21.42
N TYR A 313 -11.10 56.21 20.53
CA TYR A 313 -10.74 56.04 19.12
C TYR A 313 -9.26 56.35 18.80
N ALA A 314 -8.43 56.67 19.80
CA ALA A 314 -7.03 57.06 19.61
C ALA A 314 -6.01 56.03 20.16
N GLY A 315 -6.45 54.81 20.46
CA GLY A 315 -5.58 53.70 20.85
C GLY A 315 -4.92 53.00 19.65
N PRO A 316 -3.79 52.29 19.85
CA PRO A 316 -2.95 51.76 18.77
C PRO A 316 -3.59 50.70 17.84
N ASP A 317 -4.84 50.30 18.07
CA ASP A 317 -5.55 49.28 17.29
C ASP A 317 -6.66 49.87 16.37
N VAL A 318 -6.37 50.99 15.69
CA VAL A 318 -7.21 51.43 14.56
C VAL A 318 -6.53 51.00 13.25
N PRO A 319 -7.18 50.18 12.40
CA PRO A 319 -6.69 49.96 11.04
C PRO A 319 -6.78 51.28 10.29
N ARG A 320 -5.64 51.80 9.83
CA ARG A 320 -5.61 52.93 8.90
C ARG A 320 -6.18 52.45 7.56
N ASP A 321 -7.44 52.77 7.30
CA ASP A 321 -8.02 52.63 5.96
C ASP A 321 -7.27 53.56 5.00
N GLY A 322 -6.62 52.94 4.01
CA GLY A 322 -5.97 53.63 2.91
C GLY A 322 -7.01 54.18 1.93
N ARG A 323 -6.84 55.44 1.55
CA ARG A 323 -7.19 55.94 0.23
C ARG A 323 -5.92 56.32 -0.49
#